data_AF-A0A8C3HJT5-F1
#
_entry.id   AF-A0A8C3HJT5-F1
#
_cell.length_a   1.000
_cell.length_b   1.000
_cell.length_c   1.000
_cell.angle_alpha   90.00
_cell.angle_beta   90.00
_cell.angle_gamma   90.00
#
_symmetry.space_group_name_H-M   'P 1'
#
loop_
_entity.id
_entity.type
_entity.pdbx_description
1 polymer ?
#
loop_
_entity_poly.entity_id
_entity_poly.type
_entity_poly.pdbx_seq_one_letter_code
_entity_poly.pdbx_strand_id
1 'polypeptide(L)'
;MPEMLPHRSALLALLLIAAILPLTCSYVLIHHTSSGGQCQESCEYRGYSYTWCKQLGGKKAAWDYCSSEPGLEASGKRCATPCTLWGASYHSCYLQDGKWGYCGLITRWDHAKYSQENKLCISQCRATRGTFQCNTLDGIEPCAPFPDVTTRGLPCHNNYRCARYGHSEYRCHTDKEEDSWAYCGRRSLDECVWIAHQTNATQAEFCILSYAQGGGDNITFRRERQDNLIHPAKEQFQNATYLIDSITSSISIPDSWALGSVRLHKQEEIFCKGINYTNLVLQISKSTDSYLPIARVLFPKTLDADEFLRLALYTSLHSAFYPPAYAIVVSLSEPM
;
A
#
# COMPACT_ATOMS: atom_id res chain seq x y z
N MET A 1 44.21 30.07 39.14
CA MET A 1 43.34 29.02 39.69
C MET A 1 42.16 28.86 38.74
N PRO A 2 42.04 27.75 37.99
CA PRO A 2 40.85 27.50 37.20
C PRO A 2 39.81 26.77 38.07
N GLU A 3 38.60 27.33 38.14
CA GLU A 3 37.46 26.70 38.81
C GLU A 3 37.05 25.43 38.06
N MET A 4 37.04 24.30 38.77
CA MET A 4 36.51 23.05 38.27
C MET A 4 34.98 23.08 38.31
N LEU A 5 34.35 22.92 37.15
CA LEU A 5 32.90 22.71 37.06
C LEU A 5 32.49 21.42 37.80
N PRO A 6 31.36 21.39 38.54
CA PRO A 6 30.97 20.23 39.30
C PRO A 6 30.51 19.09 38.37
N HIS A 7 31.13 17.92 38.54
CA HIS A 7 30.88 16.67 37.79
C HIS A 7 29.39 16.25 37.69
N ARG A 8 28.54 16.71 38.61
CA ARG A 8 27.10 16.39 38.62
C ARG A 8 26.30 17.08 37.52
N SER A 9 26.69 18.28 37.08
CA SER A 9 25.98 19.00 36.01
C SER A 9 26.26 18.44 34.62
N ALA A 10 27.43 17.83 34.41
CA ALA A 10 27.78 17.19 33.14
C ALA A 10 26.97 15.89 32.90
N LEU A 11 26.73 15.11 33.95
CA LEU A 11 25.95 13.87 33.87
C LEU A 11 24.45 14.12 33.61
N LEU A 12 23.87 15.16 34.22
CA LEU A 12 22.49 15.57 33.94
C LEU A 12 22.33 16.15 32.53
N ALA A 13 23.31 16.90 32.03
CA ALA A 13 23.31 17.38 30.65
C ALA A 13 23.39 16.23 29.64
N LEU A 14 24.22 15.20 29.89
CA LEU A 14 24.32 14.01 29.05
C LEU A 14 23.04 13.15 29.03
N LEU A 15 22.35 13.03 30.18
CA LEU A 15 21.06 12.33 30.27
C LEU A 15 19.92 13.09 29.58
N LEU A 16 19.94 14.42 29.60
CA LEU A 16 18.98 15.27 28.87
C LEU A 16 19.24 15.25 27.35
N ILE A 17 20.50 15.17 26.91
CA ILE A 17 20.85 15.06 25.47
C ILE A 17 20.43 13.68 24.91
N ALA A 18 20.50 12.61 25.72
CA ALA A 18 20.01 11.29 25.33
C ALA A 18 18.48 11.21 25.20
N ALA A 19 17.73 12.12 25.85
CA ALA A 19 16.27 12.20 25.77
C ALA A 19 15.76 13.08 24.61
N ILE A 20 16.66 13.81 23.91
CA ILE A 20 16.32 14.73 22.80
C ILE A 20 16.91 14.24 21.47
N LEU A 21 17.56 13.08 21.42
CA LEU A 21 17.71 12.39 20.15
C LEU A 21 16.29 11.99 19.73
N PRO A 22 15.70 12.59 18.66
CA PRO A 22 14.56 11.95 18.06
C PRO A 22 15.06 10.54 17.73
N LEU A 23 14.43 9.51 18.29
CA LEU A 23 14.40 8.23 17.62
C LEU A 23 13.75 8.53 16.28
N THR A 24 14.53 8.97 15.30
CA THR A 24 14.18 8.87 13.90
C THR A 24 14.02 7.37 13.72
N CYS A 25 12.78 6.89 13.75
CA CYS A 25 12.43 5.54 13.33
C CYS A 25 13.08 5.36 11.96
N SER A 26 14.27 4.77 11.95
CA SER A 26 15.02 4.50 10.74
C SER A 26 14.28 3.33 10.12
N TYR A 27 13.37 3.63 9.20
CA TYR A 27 12.64 2.60 8.48
C TYR A 27 13.64 1.80 7.65
N VAL A 28 13.58 0.48 7.76
CA VAL A 28 14.47 -0.40 6.99
C VAL A 28 13.95 -0.43 5.55
N LEU A 29 14.75 0.08 4.61
CA LEU A 29 14.47 -0.02 3.19
C LEU A 29 15.06 -1.30 2.64
N ILE A 30 14.24 -2.07 1.94
CA ILE A 30 14.66 -3.21 1.13
C ILE A 30 14.80 -2.70 -0.29
N HIS A 31 16.03 -2.69 -0.79
CA HIS A 31 16.29 -2.35 -2.18
C HIS A 31 16.19 -3.61 -3.03
N HIS A 32 15.49 -3.49 -4.15
CA HIS A 32 15.47 -4.48 -5.20
C HIS A 32 16.23 -3.94 -6.40
N THR A 33 16.77 -4.84 -7.21
CA THR A 33 17.40 -4.49 -8.47
C THR A 33 16.37 -4.36 -9.60
N SER A 34 16.83 -3.89 -10.75
CA SER A 34 16.01 -3.75 -11.96
C SER A 34 15.45 -5.10 -12.44
N SER A 35 16.20 -6.19 -12.26
CA SER A 35 15.74 -7.55 -12.57
C SER A 35 14.91 -8.20 -11.45
N GLY A 36 14.63 -7.47 -10.37
CA GLY A 36 13.73 -7.87 -9.27
C GLY A 36 14.40 -8.63 -8.13
N GLY A 37 15.70 -8.89 -8.19
CA GLY A 37 16.41 -9.55 -7.09
C GLY A 37 16.53 -8.62 -5.88
N GLN A 38 16.56 -9.18 -4.68
CA GLN A 38 16.73 -8.41 -3.45
C GLN A 38 18.21 -8.11 -3.21
N CYS A 39 18.55 -6.83 -3.00
CA CYS A 39 19.89 -6.41 -2.65
C CYS A 39 20.34 -7.07 -1.34
N GLN A 40 21.51 -7.70 -1.37
CA GLN A 40 22.16 -8.29 -0.19
C GLN A 40 23.03 -7.29 0.57
N GLU A 41 23.19 -6.09 0.01
CA GLU A 41 24.04 -5.02 0.49
C GLU A 41 23.46 -3.67 0.04
N SER A 42 23.98 -2.56 0.57
CA SER A 42 23.52 -1.22 0.20
C SER A 42 23.58 -1.00 -1.32
N CYS A 43 22.52 -0.36 -1.84
CA CYS A 43 22.43 0.11 -3.21
C CYS A 43 23.23 1.40 -3.38
N GLU A 44 24.43 1.33 -3.96
CA GLU A 44 25.35 2.46 -4.00
C GLU A 44 26.24 2.44 -5.25
N TYR A 45 26.92 3.56 -5.53
CA TYR A 45 27.68 3.76 -6.76
C TYR A 45 28.92 2.87 -6.88
N ARG A 46 29.58 2.53 -5.76
CA ARG A 46 30.82 1.71 -5.70
C ARG A 46 31.89 2.11 -6.72
N GLY A 47 32.05 3.41 -6.97
CA GLY A 47 33.02 3.96 -7.94
C GLY A 47 32.54 4.02 -9.40
N TYR A 48 31.29 3.68 -9.67
CA TYR A 48 30.64 3.80 -10.98
C TYR A 48 29.72 5.03 -11.04
N SER A 49 29.24 5.37 -12.23
CA SER A 49 28.25 6.43 -12.45
C SER A 49 26.80 5.99 -12.22
N TYR A 50 26.60 4.77 -11.72
CA TYR A 50 25.30 4.18 -11.42
C TYR A 50 25.35 3.39 -10.12
N THR A 51 24.22 3.30 -9.43
CA THR A 51 24.02 2.50 -8.23
C THR A 51 23.68 1.06 -8.59
N TRP A 52 24.28 0.12 -7.86
CA TRP A 52 24.05 -1.30 -8.04
C TRP A 52 24.30 -2.05 -6.72
N CYS A 53 23.84 -3.30 -6.67
CA CYS A 53 24.08 -4.18 -5.54
C CYS A 53 24.21 -5.63 -6.02
N LYS A 54 24.85 -6.49 -5.23
CA LYS A 54 24.65 -7.93 -5.37
C LYS A 54 23.22 -8.30 -4.99
N GLN A 55 22.65 -9.25 -5.73
CA GLN A 55 21.26 -9.63 -5.59
C GLN A 55 21.08 -11.12 -5.33
N LEU A 56 20.02 -11.44 -4.59
CA LEU A 56 19.48 -12.79 -4.46
C LEU A 56 18.16 -12.89 -5.25
N GLY A 57 17.96 -13.99 -5.99
CA GLY A 57 16.70 -14.28 -6.70
C GLY A 57 16.39 -13.43 -7.94
N GLY A 58 17.34 -12.62 -8.41
CA GLY A 58 17.18 -11.85 -9.66
C GLY A 58 17.31 -12.69 -10.92
N LYS A 59 16.66 -12.27 -12.01
CA LYS A 59 16.52 -13.07 -13.25
C LYS A 59 17.78 -13.17 -14.11
N LYS A 60 18.82 -12.36 -13.87
CA LYS A 60 19.88 -12.13 -14.87
C LYS A 60 21.32 -12.28 -14.41
N ALA A 61 21.65 -12.03 -13.13
CA ALA A 61 23.04 -12.02 -12.68
C ALA A 61 23.14 -12.00 -11.15
N ALA A 62 24.34 -12.24 -10.60
CA ALA A 62 24.63 -12.11 -9.17
C ALA A 62 24.60 -10.66 -8.66
N TRP A 63 24.54 -9.67 -9.56
CA TRP A 63 24.39 -8.25 -9.28
C TRP A 63 23.54 -7.59 -10.36
N ASP A 64 22.93 -6.44 -10.06
CA ASP A 64 22.21 -5.63 -11.06
C ASP A 64 21.97 -4.19 -10.54
N TYR A 65 21.53 -3.30 -11.41
CA TYR A 65 21.19 -1.90 -11.10
C TYR A 65 20.08 -1.84 -10.05
N CYS A 66 20.17 -0.88 -9.14
CA CYS A 66 19.14 -0.62 -8.14
C CYS A 66 18.99 0.88 -7.96
N SER A 67 17.90 1.33 -7.34
CA SER A 67 17.70 2.74 -6.99
C SER A 67 18.15 3.00 -5.56
N SER A 68 18.92 4.06 -5.33
CA SER A 68 19.31 4.49 -3.98
C SER A 68 18.14 5.13 -3.22
N GLU A 69 17.21 5.75 -3.93
CA GLU A 69 16.01 6.36 -3.36
C GLU A 69 14.78 6.11 -4.22
N PRO A 70 13.57 6.13 -3.64
CA PRO A 70 12.34 5.93 -4.39
C PRO A 70 12.17 7.00 -5.48
N GLY A 71 11.81 6.58 -6.69
CA GLY A 71 11.58 7.50 -7.82
C GLY A 71 12.84 7.96 -8.56
N LEU A 72 14.03 7.47 -8.17
CA LEU A 72 15.26 7.67 -8.93
C LEU A 72 15.57 6.45 -9.81
N GLU A 73 16.19 6.68 -10.95
CA GLU A 73 16.90 5.63 -11.69
C GLU A 73 18.34 5.45 -11.17
N ALA A 74 19.05 4.43 -11.63
CA ALA A 74 20.32 4.00 -11.09
C ALA A 74 21.44 5.07 -11.17
N SER A 75 21.43 6.01 -12.12
CA SER A 75 22.37 7.14 -12.14
C SER A 75 21.94 8.32 -11.27
N GLY A 76 20.85 8.17 -10.50
CA GLY A 76 20.33 9.17 -9.57
C GLY A 76 19.42 10.21 -10.21
N LYS A 77 19.08 10.09 -11.49
CA LYS A 77 18.12 11.00 -12.14
C LYS A 77 16.70 10.65 -11.73
N ARG A 78 15.84 11.67 -11.65
CA ARG A 78 14.43 11.50 -11.31
C ARG A 78 13.66 10.91 -12.48
N CYS A 79 12.91 9.86 -12.20
CA CYS A 79 11.96 9.28 -13.14
C CYS A 79 10.78 10.24 -13.39
N ALA A 80 10.42 10.39 -14.66
CA ALA A 80 9.18 11.05 -15.09
C ALA A 80 7.98 10.09 -15.07
N THR A 81 8.22 8.79 -15.18
CA THR A 81 7.19 7.75 -15.12
C THR A 81 7.49 6.72 -14.03
N PRO A 82 6.51 5.89 -13.60
CA PRO A 82 6.75 4.84 -12.63
C PRO A 82 7.84 3.86 -13.02
N CYS A 83 8.59 3.39 -12.02
CA CYS A 83 9.52 2.28 -12.16
C CYS A 83 8.76 0.96 -12.33
N THR A 84 8.69 0.43 -13.56
CA THR A 84 7.94 -0.79 -13.87
C THR A 84 8.59 -1.54 -15.03
N LEU A 85 8.07 -2.73 -15.36
CA LEU A 85 8.63 -3.57 -16.41
C LEU A 85 8.41 -3.01 -17.82
N TRP A 86 7.35 -2.23 -18.07
CA TRP A 86 6.99 -1.73 -19.42
C TRP A 86 6.99 -2.83 -20.52
N GLY A 87 6.65 -4.07 -20.14
CA GLY A 87 6.70 -5.23 -21.03
C GLY A 87 8.10 -5.85 -21.22
N ALA A 88 9.14 -5.27 -20.63
CA ALA A 88 10.50 -5.78 -20.62
C ALA A 88 10.75 -6.79 -19.46
N SER A 89 11.95 -7.37 -19.46
CA SER A 89 12.42 -8.30 -18.42
C SER A 89 13.11 -7.62 -17.23
N TYR A 90 13.04 -6.29 -17.16
CA TYR A 90 13.67 -5.45 -16.14
C TYR A 90 12.84 -4.20 -15.89
N HIS A 91 12.95 -3.64 -14.69
CA HIS A 91 12.30 -2.41 -14.30
C HIS A 91 13.04 -1.20 -14.85
N SER A 92 12.30 -0.27 -15.42
CA SER A 92 12.81 0.97 -15.97
C SER A 92 11.78 2.09 -15.85
N CYS A 93 12.23 3.31 -16.07
CA CYS A 93 11.38 4.49 -16.14
C CYS A 93 11.84 5.44 -17.24
N TYR A 94 10.91 6.24 -17.76
CA TYR A 94 11.25 7.36 -18.63
C TYR A 94 11.74 8.54 -17.79
N LEU A 95 12.64 9.32 -18.37
CA LEU A 95 13.20 10.53 -17.80
C LEU A 95 12.62 11.77 -18.50
N GLN A 96 12.67 12.92 -17.82
CA GLN A 96 12.20 14.19 -18.35
C GLN A 96 12.94 14.63 -19.63
N ASP A 97 14.19 14.15 -19.82
CA ASP A 97 14.99 14.40 -21.03
C ASP A 97 14.66 13.43 -22.18
N GLY A 98 13.62 12.60 -22.03
CA GLY A 98 13.12 11.66 -23.04
C GLY A 98 13.89 10.34 -23.10
N LYS A 99 14.86 10.10 -22.21
CA LYS A 99 15.63 8.85 -22.17
C LYS A 99 15.02 7.83 -21.20
N TRP A 100 15.51 6.60 -21.27
CA TRP A 100 15.17 5.53 -20.33
C TRP A 100 16.28 5.36 -19.29
N GLY A 101 15.90 5.02 -18.06
CA GLY A 101 16.80 4.64 -16.99
C GLY A 101 16.37 3.34 -16.30
N TYR A 102 17.33 2.53 -15.89
CA TYR A 102 17.07 1.35 -15.05
C TYR A 102 16.77 1.79 -13.62
N CYS A 103 15.79 1.18 -13.00
CA CYS A 103 15.40 1.51 -11.64
C CYS A 103 15.11 0.24 -10.85
N GLY A 104 15.34 0.29 -9.56
CA GLY A 104 15.00 -0.77 -8.61
C GLY A 104 13.78 -0.38 -7.78
N LEU A 105 12.94 -1.36 -7.44
CA LEU A 105 11.88 -1.12 -6.46
C LEU A 105 12.49 -0.98 -5.06
N ILE A 106 11.90 -0.13 -4.24
CA ILE A 106 12.30 0.04 -2.84
C ILE A 106 11.08 -0.21 -1.98
N THR A 107 11.14 -1.26 -1.15
CA THR A 107 10.07 -1.67 -0.26
C THR A 107 10.43 -1.26 1.16
N ARG A 108 9.52 -0.60 1.88
CA ARG A 108 9.73 -0.40 3.32
C ARG A 108 9.41 -1.71 4.05
N TRP A 109 10.32 -2.16 4.91
CA TRP A 109 10.21 -3.45 5.59
C TRP A 109 8.95 -3.58 6.47
N ASP A 110 8.54 -2.48 7.09
CA ASP A 110 7.30 -2.39 7.89
C ASP A 110 6.04 -2.64 7.05
N HIS A 111 6.04 -2.27 5.77
CA HIS A 111 4.91 -2.48 4.86
C HIS A 111 5.12 -3.65 3.89
N ALA A 112 6.09 -4.52 4.17
CA ALA A 112 6.35 -5.70 3.36
C ALA A 112 5.12 -6.63 3.31
N LYS A 113 4.73 -6.99 2.09
CA LYS A 113 3.71 -8.00 1.81
C LYS A 113 4.41 -9.35 1.62
N TYR A 114 3.80 -10.41 2.11
CA TYR A 114 4.34 -11.75 1.96
C TYR A 114 3.39 -12.66 1.20
N SER A 115 3.95 -13.61 0.48
CA SER A 115 3.22 -14.72 -0.11
C SER A 115 2.66 -15.65 0.96
N GLN A 116 1.83 -16.60 0.54
CA GLN A 116 1.31 -17.68 1.37
C GLN A 116 2.43 -18.49 2.04
N GLU A 117 3.53 -18.72 1.33
CA GLU A 117 4.72 -19.42 1.83
C GLU A 117 5.65 -18.50 2.65
N ASN A 118 5.14 -17.34 3.08
CA ASN A 118 5.86 -16.37 3.92
C ASN A 118 7.13 -15.80 3.26
N LYS A 119 7.15 -15.72 1.92
CA LYS A 119 8.24 -15.10 1.15
C LYS A 119 7.89 -13.67 0.79
N LEU A 120 8.89 -12.80 0.75
CA LEU A 120 8.68 -11.38 0.44
C LEU A 120 8.12 -11.24 -1.00
N CYS A 121 6.97 -10.57 -1.12
CA CYS A 121 6.45 -10.14 -2.40
C CYS A 121 7.28 -8.96 -2.91
N ILE A 122 7.91 -9.13 -4.07
CA ILE A 122 8.68 -8.09 -4.77
C ILE A 122 7.85 -7.36 -5.84
N SER A 123 6.63 -7.83 -6.09
CA SER A 123 5.64 -7.12 -6.89
C SER A 123 4.35 -6.93 -6.10
N GLN A 124 3.47 -6.06 -6.60
CA GLN A 124 2.12 -5.95 -6.06
C GLN A 124 1.38 -7.30 -6.13
N CYS A 125 0.52 -7.51 -5.14
CA CYS A 125 -0.36 -8.67 -5.07
C CYS A 125 -1.58 -8.41 -5.97
N ARG A 126 -1.64 -9.05 -7.14
CA ARG A 126 -2.66 -8.81 -8.19
C ARG A 126 -3.43 -10.08 -8.50
N ALA A 127 -4.69 -9.96 -8.89
CA ALA A 127 -5.53 -11.08 -9.23
C ALA A 127 -5.15 -11.67 -10.61
N THR A 128 -4.91 -12.97 -10.65
CA THR A 128 -4.71 -13.74 -11.88
C THR A 128 -5.49 -15.05 -11.78
N ARG A 129 -6.43 -15.27 -12.71
CA ARG A 129 -7.27 -16.50 -12.77
C ARG A 129 -7.98 -16.82 -11.44
N GLY A 130 -8.53 -15.82 -10.76
CA GLY A 130 -9.31 -16.01 -9.52
C GLY A 130 -8.45 -16.29 -8.28
N THR A 131 -7.16 -15.93 -8.30
CA THR A 131 -6.29 -15.95 -7.12
C THR A 131 -5.33 -14.77 -7.19
N PHE A 132 -5.12 -14.10 -6.07
CA PHE A 132 -4.15 -13.03 -5.94
C PHE A 132 -2.75 -13.60 -5.82
N GLN A 133 -1.83 -13.07 -6.62
CA GLN A 133 -0.46 -13.56 -6.74
C GLN A 133 0.53 -12.40 -6.78
N CYS A 134 1.73 -12.66 -6.28
CA CYS A 134 2.85 -11.74 -6.37
C CYS A 134 4.08 -12.51 -6.88
N ASN A 135 5.02 -11.80 -7.48
CA ASN A 135 6.35 -12.34 -7.68
C ASN A 135 7.08 -12.33 -6.34
N THR A 136 7.77 -13.43 -6.07
CA THR A 136 8.79 -13.57 -5.03
C THR A 136 10.13 -13.85 -5.71
N LEU A 137 11.19 -13.98 -4.91
CA LEU A 137 12.50 -14.40 -5.41
C LEU A 137 12.49 -15.82 -5.99
N ASP A 138 11.55 -16.67 -5.57
CA ASP A 138 11.45 -18.07 -5.98
C ASP A 138 10.42 -18.31 -7.09
N GLY A 139 9.71 -17.25 -7.51
CA GLY A 139 8.68 -17.33 -8.54
C GLY A 139 7.35 -16.70 -8.12
N ILE A 140 6.32 -16.97 -8.91
CA ILE A 140 4.96 -16.44 -8.68
C ILE A 140 4.30 -17.27 -7.58
N GLU A 141 3.85 -16.62 -6.51
CA GLU A 141 3.22 -17.28 -5.38
C GLU A 141 1.90 -16.57 -4.98
N PRO A 142 0.93 -17.30 -4.41
CA PRO A 142 -0.29 -16.70 -3.88
C PRO A 142 0.00 -15.67 -2.78
N CYS A 143 -0.79 -14.61 -2.71
CA CYS A 143 -0.68 -13.56 -1.69
C CYS A 143 -2.06 -12.98 -1.37
N ALA A 144 -2.19 -12.23 -0.27
CA ALA A 144 -3.42 -11.51 0.06
C ALA A 144 -3.34 -10.02 -0.31
N PRO A 145 -4.36 -9.47 -0.99
CA PRO A 145 -4.35 -8.07 -1.44
C PRO A 145 -4.51 -7.07 -0.28
N PHE A 146 -5.15 -7.47 0.82
CA PHE A 146 -5.47 -6.61 1.96
C PHE A 146 -5.48 -7.43 3.28
N PRO A 147 -5.29 -6.81 4.46
CA PRO A 147 -5.47 -7.49 5.76
C PRO A 147 -6.85 -8.13 5.87
N ASP A 148 -6.94 -9.27 6.57
CA ASP A 148 -8.19 -10.01 6.77
C ASP A 148 -8.95 -10.33 5.45
N VAL A 149 -8.20 -10.47 4.36
CA VAL A 149 -8.68 -10.96 3.06
C VAL A 149 -7.84 -12.14 2.63
N THR A 150 -8.48 -13.17 2.07
CA THR A 150 -7.81 -14.39 1.63
C THR A 150 -7.10 -14.21 0.29
N THR A 151 -6.28 -15.19 -0.10
CA THR A 151 -5.66 -15.24 -1.44
C THR A 151 -6.68 -15.31 -2.59
N ARG A 152 -7.95 -15.57 -2.30
CA ARG A 152 -9.06 -15.57 -3.25
C ARG A 152 -9.96 -14.34 -3.14
N GLY A 153 -9.62 -13.35 -2.32
CA GLY A 153 -10.42 -12.13 -2.17
C GLY A 153 -11.64 -12.26 -1.23
N LEU A 154 -11.76 -13.37 -0.48
CA LEU A 154 -12.84 -13.51 0.51
C LEU A 154 -12.47 -12.79 1.81
N PRO A 155 -13.44 -12.17 2.50
CA PRO A 155 -13.20 -11.59 3.82
C PRO A 155 -13.06 -12.69 4.87
N CYS A 156 -12.18 -12.49 5.84
CA CYS A 156 -12.02 -13.37 6.98
C CYS A 156 -13.20 -13.26 7.97
N HIS A 157 -13.37 -14.22 8.86
CA HIS A 157 -14.38 -14.14 9.90
C HIS A 157 -13.88 -13.24 11.04
N ASN A 158 -14.76 -12.44 11.65
CA ASN A 158 -14.34 -11.47 12.67
C ASN A 158 -13.70 -12.13 13.91
N ASN A 159 -14.14 -13.34 14.28
CA ASN A 159 -13.58 -14.09 15.40
C ASN A 159 -12.31 -14.86 15.05
N TYR A 160 -12.05 -15.07 13.76
CA TYR A 160 -10.94 -15.87 13.26
C TYR A 160 -10.27 -15.13 12.09
N ARG A 161 -9.75 -13.94 12.41
CA ARG A 161 -9.00 -13.06 11.52
C ARG A 161 -7.66 -13.66 11.09
N CYS A 162 -6.94 -12.99 10.20
CA CYS A 162 -5.71 -13.53 9.65
C CYS A 162 -4.62 -13.72 10.72
N ALA A 163 -4.30 -14.98 11.06
CA ALA A 163 -3.26 -15.33 12.02
C ALA A 163 -2.75 -16.76 11.79
N ARG A 164 -1.74 -17.16 12.55
CA ARG A 164 -1.15 -18.51 12.41
C ARG A 164 -1.98 -19.61 13.06
N TYR A 165 -2.73 -19.32 14.13
CA TYR A 165 -3.48 -20.31 14.92
C TYR A 165 -2.68 -21.59 15.25
N GLY A 166 -1.36 -21.47 15.48
CA GLY A 166 -0.48 -22.61 15.76
C GLY A 166 0.14 -23.31 14.53
N HIS A 167 -0.05 -22.77 13.33
CA HIS A 167 0.45 -23.36 12.08
C HIS A 167 1.63 -22.60 11.46
N SER A 168 2.25 -23.16 10.43
CA SER A 168 3.32 -22.53 9.63
C SER A 168 2.81 -21.31 8.85
N GLU A 169 1.66 -21.45 8.18
CA GLU A 169 1.08 -20.38 7.38
C GLU A 169 0.08 -19.50 8.14
N TYR A 170 -0.21 -18.34 7.56
CA TYR A 170 -1.29 -17.45 7.98
C TYR A 170 -2.60 -17.88 7.32
N ARG A 171 -3.64 -17.97 8.14
CA ARG A 171 -4.96 -18.40 7.71
C ARG A 171 -6.04 -17.72 8.51
N CYS A 172 -7.23 -17.76 7.96
CA CYS A 172 -8.42 -17.25 8.60
C CYS A 172 -9.60 -18.12 8.20
N HIS A 173 -10.67 -17.96 8.95
CA HIS A 173 -11.90 -18.67 8.66
C HIS A 173 -12.74 -17.84 7.68
N THR A 174 -13.36 -18.45 6.66
CA THR A 174 -14.24 -17.72 5.74
C THR A 174 -15.70 -17.90 6.05
N ASP A 175 -16.12 -18.97 6.74
CA ASP A 175 -17.51 -19.26 7.11
C ASP A 175 -17.72 -19.41 8.61
N LYS A 176 -18.78 -20.10 9.04
CA LYS A 176 -19.01 -20.47 10.44
C LYS A 176 -18.77 -21.97 10.69
N GLU A 177 -18.57 -22.74 9.62
CA GLU A 177 -18.29 -24.18 9.66
C GLU A 177 -16.79 -24.44 9.88
N GLU A 178 -16.45 -25.31 10.83
CA GLU A 178 -15.10 -25.52 11.37
C GLU A 178 -13.98 -25.78 10.32
N ASP A 179 -14.34 -26.27 9.13
CA ASP A 179 -13.41 -26.60 8.04
C ASP A 179 -13.22 -25.47 7.00
N SER A 180 -13.83 -24.31 7.19
CA SER A 180 -13.75 -23.20 6.23
C SER A 180 -12.48 -22.34 6.36
N TRP A 181 -11.32 -22.99 6.48
CA TRP A 181 -10.03 -22.31 6.56
C TRP A 181 -9.51 -21.93 5.19
N ALA A 182 -9.07 -20.68 5.05
CA ALA A 182 -8.44 -20.17 3.85
C ALA A 182 -7.16 -19.41 4.18
N TYR A 183 -6.21 -19.46 3.27
CA TYR A 183 -4.96 -18.73 3.40
C TYR A 183 -5.19 -17.22 3.30
N CYS A 184 -4.50 -16.50 4.17
CA CYS A 184 -4.38 -15.05 4.15
C CYS A 184 -2.89 -14.70 4.29
N GLY A 185 -2.52 -13.47 3.93
CA GLY A 185 -1.11 -13.08 3.87
C GLY A 185 -0.59 -12.57 5.20
N ARG A 186 0.65 -12.92 5.55
CA ARG A 186 1.40 -12.21 6.60
C ARG A 186 1.66 -10.77 6.15
N ARG A 187 1.58 -9.84 7.09
CA ARG A 187 2.14 -8.49 6.96
C ARG A 187 3.00 -8.16 8.18
N SER A 188 4.04 -7.35 7.98
CA SER A 188 4.89 -6.86 9.08
C SER A 188 4.13 -5.85 9.95
N LEU A 189 3.48 -4.88 9.31
CA LEU A 189 2.50 -3.95 9.87
C LEU A 189 1.40 -3.69 8.82
N ASP A 190 0.21 -3.26 9.26
CA ASP A 190 -0.79 -2.73 8.35
C ASP A 190 -0.20 -1.52 7.61
N GLU A 191 -0.43 -1.42 6.29
CA GLU A 191 0.06 -0.30 5.48
C GLU A 191 -0.36 1.06 6.07
N CYS A 192 -1.52 1.11 6.73
CA CYS A 192 -2.03 2.29 7.41
C CYS A 192 -2.17 2.08 8.91
N VAL A 193 -1.35 2.77 9.70
CA VAL A 193 -1.55 2.95 11.14
C VAL A 193 -2.45 4.17 11.36
N TRP A 194 -3.62 3.97 11.95
CA TRP A 194 -4.64 5.01 12.13
C TRP A 194 -4.43 5.75 13.45
N ILE A 195 -4.22 7.06 13.34
CA ILE A 195 -4.02 7.98 14.47
C ILE A 195 -5.32 8.77 14.66
N ALA A 196 -5.92 8.63 15.84
CA ALA A 196 -7.09 9.42 16.20
C ALA A 196 -6.66 10.85 16.53
N HIS A 197 -7.24 11.82 15.81
CA HIS A 197 -7.17 13.22 16.15
C HIS A 197 -8.51 13.66 16.73
N GLN A 198 -8.46 14.17 17.96
CA GLN A 198 -9.62 14.66 18.68
C GLN A 198 -9.59 16.19 18.65
N THR A 199 -10.58 16.81 18.02
CA THR A 199 -10.86 18.24 18.19
C THR A 199 -12.17 18.41 18.97
N ASN A 200 -12.42 19.60 19.50
CA ASN A 200 -13.66 19.90 20.24
C ASN A 200 -14.94 19.75 19.38
N ALA A 201 -14.84 19.60 18.05
CA ALA A 201 -15.96 19.55 17.12
C ALA A 201 -16.09 18.21 16.36
N THR A 202 -15.01 17.46 16.15
CA THR A 202 -15.03 16.17 15.42
C THR A 202 -13.90 15.23 15.87
N GLN A 203 -14.20 13.93 15.88
CA GLN A 203 -13.20 12.85 15.98
C GLN A 203 -12.93 12.33 14.56
N ALA A 204 -11.70 12.49 14.07
CA ALA A 204 -11.29 11.99 12.76
C ALA A 204 -10.02 11.13 12.91
N GLU A 205 -9.98 10.01 12.21
CA GLU A 205 -8.81 9.12 12.17
C GLU A 205 -8.04 9.33 10.88
N PHE A 206 -6.72 9.45 11.01
CA PHE A 206 -5.82 9.72 9.89
C PHE A 206 -4.76 8.64 9.77
N CYS A 207 -4.39 8.31 8.53
CA CYS A 207 -3.22 7.54 8.19
C CYS A 207 -2.39 8.36 7.20
N ILE A 208 -1.07 8.43 7.40
CA ILE A 208 -0.16 9.21 6.54
C ILE A 208 0.87 8.27 5.93
N LEU A 209 0.90 8.20 4.60
CA LEU A 209 1.82 7.38 3.82
C LEU A 209 2.71 8.29 2.97
N SER A 210 3.98 7.94 2.80
CA SER A 210 4.84 8.73 1.91
C SER A 210 4.62 8.36 0.46
N TYR A 211 4.54 9.36 -0.42
CA TYR A 211 4.39 9.19 -1.86
C TYR A 211 5.69 9.54 -2.58
N ALA A 212 6.49 8.49 -2.82
CA ALA A 212 7.78 8.58 -3.48
C ALA A 212 7.75 9.28 -4.85
N GLN A 213 6.69 9.07 -5.66
CA GLN A 213 6.60 9.62 -7.01
C GLN A 213 6.23 11.10 -7.06
N GLY A 214 5.65 11.64 -5.98
CA GLY A 214 5.32 13.07 -5.84
C GLY A 214 6.48 13.95 -5.40
N GLY A 215 7.72 13.45 -5.40
CA GLY A 215 8.87 14.23 -4.97
C GLY A 215 9.03 14.33 -3.44
N GLY A 216 8.43 13.43 -2.67
CA GLY A 216 8.55 13.35 -1.22
C GLY A 216 7.30 13.77 -0.44
N ASP A 217 6.21 14.11 -1.14
CA ASP A 217 4.94 14.46 -0.52
C ASP A 217 4.33 13.30 0.28
N ASN A 218 3.58 13.63 1.31
CA ASN A 218 2.79 12.68 2.07
C ASN A 218 1.36 12.61 1.52
N ILE A 219 0.83 11.39 1.41
CA ILE A 219 -0.58 11.13 1.16
C ILE A 219 -1.26 10.82 2.49
N THR A 220 -2.31 11.58 2.77
CA THR A 220 -3.11 11.46 3.96
C THR A 220 -4.44 10.79 3.61
N PHE A 221 -4.73 9.69 4.30
CA PHE A 221 -6.00 8.99 4.32
C PHE A 221 -6.77 9.44 5.55
N ARG A 222 -7.97 9.98 5.37
CA ARG A 222 -8.88 10.34 6.45
C ARG A 222 -10.10 9.43 6.42
N ARG A 223 -10.47 8.87 7.57
CA ARG A 223 -11.73 8.13 7.74
C ARG A 223 -12.86 9.07 8.10
N GLU A 224 -13.98 8.92 7.41
CA GLU A 224 -15.22 9.61 7.73
C GLU A 224 -16.33 8.59 7.93
N ARG A 225 -16.91 8.54 9.14
CA ARG A 225 -17.95 7.56 9.47
C ARG A 225 -19.14 7.72 8.51
N GLN A 226 -19.67 6.61 8.04
CA GLN A 226 -20.85 6.56 7.18
C GLN A 226 -21.86 5.59 7.75
N ASP A 227 -23.10 6.04 7.90
CA ASP A 227 -24.20 5.20 8.40
C ASP A 227 -25.00 4.55 7.26
N ASN A 228 -24.74 4.93 6.00
CA ASN A 228 -25.47 4.48 4.81
C ASN A 228 -24.73 3.43 3.98
N LEU A 229 -23.51 3.04 4.36
CA LEU A 229 -22.79 1.94 3.70
C LEU A 229 -23.35 0.60 4.17
N ILE A 230 -23.71 -0.24 3.21
CA ILE A 230 -24.31 -1.55 3.47
C ILE A 230 -23.23 -2.62 3.64
N HIS A 231 -23.43 -3.50 4.61
CA HIS A 231 -22.62 -4.70 4.78
C HIS A 231 -22.84 -5.65 3.58
N PRO A 232 -21.82 -5.89 2.72
CA PRO A 232 -21.99 -6.74 1.55
C PRO A 232 -22.00 -8.23 1.94
N ALA A 233 -22.69 -9.05 1.14
CA ALA A 233 -22.51 -10.51 1.23
C ALA A 233 -21.07 -10.91 0.82
N LYS A 234 -20.60 -12.09 1.23
CA LYS A 234 -19.20 -12.52 0.96
C LYS A 234 -18.85 -12.56 -0.52
N GLU A 235 -19.76 -13.05 -1.35
CA GLU A 235 -19.57 -13.07 -2.81
C GLU A 235 -19.50 -11.65 -3.39
N GLN A 236 -20.32 -10.72 -2.88
CA GLN A 236 -20.26 -9.31 -3.27
C GLN A 236 -18.96 -8.65 -2.81
N PHE A 237 -18.48 -8.97 -1.60
CA PHE A 237 -17.17 -8.52 -1.12
C PHE A 237 -16.07 -9.03 -2.04
N GLN A 238 -16.10 -10.33 -2.38
CA GLN A 238 -15.12 -10.94 -3.27
C GLN A 238 -15.12 -10.31 -4.67
N ASN A 239 -16.29 -10.15 -5.29
CA ASN A 239 -16.43 -9.47 -6.57
C ASN A 239 -15.91 -8.02 -6.49
N ALA A 240 -16.18 -7.31 -5.40
CA ALA A 240 -15.63 -5.99 -5.15
C ALA A 240 -14.10 -6.02 -5.04
N THR A 241 -13.49 -7.02 -4.40
CA THR A 241 -12.02 -7.11 -4.32
C THR A 241 -11.36 -7.30 -5.68
N TYR A 242 -11.96 -8.08 -6.58
CA TYR A 242 -11.48 -8.26 -7.95
C TYR A 242 -11.69 -7.00 -8.80
N LEU A 243 -12.82 -6.31 -8.60
CA LEU A 243 -13.13 -5.05 -9.26
C LEU A 243 -12.16 -3.92 -8.85
N ILE A 244 -11.81 -3.86 -7.56
CA ILE A 244 -10.77 -2.93 -7.07
C ILE A 244 -9.43 -3.27 -7.72
N ASP A 245 -9.06 -4.55 -7.79
CA ASP A 245 -7.80 -4.96 -8.40
C ASP A 245 -7.74 -4.69 -9.91
N SER A 246 -8.87 -4.69 -10.63
CA SER A 246 -8.86 -4.37 -12.06
C SER A 246 -8.60 -2.89 -12.37
N ILE A 247 -8.50 -2.02 -11.36
CA ILE A 247 -8.11 -0.62 -11.53
C ILE A 247 -6.62 -0.56 -11.90
N THR A 248 -6.35 -0.08 -13.10
CA THR A 248 -5.00 0.10 -13.67
C THR A 248 -4.60 1.55 -13.82
N SER A 249 -5.52 2.49 -13.56
CA SER A 249 -5.28 3.93 -13.62
C SER A 249 -6.30 4.67 -12.75
N SER A 250 -5.79 5.52 -11.88
CA SER A 250 -6.54 6.37 -10.95
C SER A 250 -7.02 7.68 -11.60
N ILE A 251 -6.40 8.07 -12.72
CA ILE A 251 -6.75 9.27 -13.49
C ILE A 251 -7.69 8.99 -14.66
N SER A 252 -7.83 7.73 -15.08
CA SER A 252 -8.68 7.33 -16.22
C SER A 252 -9.71 6.27 -15.84
N ILE A 253 -10.47 6.53 -14.77
CA ILE A 253 -11.53 5.64 -14.28
C ILE A 253 -12.79 5.84 -15.13
N PRO A 254 -13.36 4.77 -15.73
CA PRO A 254 -14.64 4.85 -16.45
C PRO A 254 -15.80 5.30 -15.55
N ASP A 255 -16.83 5.91 -16.13
CA ASP A 255 -17.98 6.41 -15.35
C ASP A 255 -18.74 5.28 -14.62
N SER A 256 -18.75 4.10 -15.22
CA SER A 256 -19.29 2.88 -14.61
C SER A 256 -18.55 1.65 -15.13
N TRP A 257 -18.23 0.73 -14.22
CA TRP A 257 -17.68 -0.58 -14.52
C TRP A 257 -18.34 -1.60 -13.58
N ALA A 258 -18.82 -2.74 -14.11
CA ALA A 258 -19.40 -3.82 -13.28
C ALA A 258 -18.63 -5.15 -13.37
N LEU A 259 -18.65 -5.91 -12.27
CA LEU A 259 -18.24 -7.31 -12.19
C LEU A 259 -19.28 -8.07 -11.34
N GLY A 260 -20.03 -8.97 -11.98
CA GLY A 260 -21.16 -9.64 -11.33
C GLY A 260 -22.23 -8.64 -10.88
N SER A 261 -22.64 -8.74 -9.61
CA SER A 261 -23.63 -7.83 -8.99
C SER A 261 -23.03 -6.54 -8.42
N VAL A 262 -21.70 -6.36 -8.54
CA VAL A 262 -20.97 -5.20 -8.01
C VAL A 262 -20.59 -4.27 -9.15
N ARG A 263 -20.72 -2.96 -8.94
CA ARG A 263 -20.19 -1.95 -9.85
C ARG A 263 -19.43 -0.85 -9.12
N LEU A 264 -18.43 -0.30 -9.78
CA LEU A 264 -17.76 0.94 -9.41
C LEU A 264 -18.41 2.05 -10.22
N HIS A 265 -18.93 3.06 -9.53
CA HIS A 265 -19.58 4.20 -10.16
C HIS A 265 -18.87 5.49 -9.76
N LYS A 266 -18.53 6.28 -10.77
CA LYS A 266 -18.01 7.62 -10.61
C LYS A 266 -19.19 8.60 -10.51
N GLN A 267 -19.32 9.23 -9.35
CA GLN A 267 -20.32 10.27 -9.10
C GLN A 267 -19.76 11.67 -9.39
N GLU A 268 -20.58 12.69 -9.16
CA GLU A 268 -20.23 14.10 -9.34
C GLU A 268 -18.93 14.48 -8.64
N GLU A 269 -18.18 15.37 -9.30
CA GLU A 269 -16.91 15.89 -8.81
C GLU A 269 -17.16 16.87 -7.66
N ILE A 270 -16.33 16.79 -6.62
CA ILE A 270 -16.41 17.67 -5.45
C ILE A 270 -15.19 18.58 -5.48
N PHE A 271 -15.41 19.88 -5.55
CA PHE A 271 -14.34 20.87 -5.42
C PHE A 271 -14.19 21.26 -3.95
N CYS A 272 -13.02 21.00 -3.36
CA CYS A 272 -12.73 21.36 -1.99
C CYS A 272 -11.28 21.84 -1.85
N LYS A 273 -11.07 22.97 -1.15
CA LYS A 273 -9.75 23.57 -0.89
C LYS A 273 -8.86 23.68 -2.15
N GLY A 274 -9.44 23.98 -3.31
CA GLY A 274 -8.67 24.13 -4.55
C GLY A 274 -8.39 22.82 -5.30
N ILE A 275 -8.83 21.67 -4.79
CA ILE A 275 -8.63 20.35 -5.40
C ILE A 275 -9.97 19.79 -5.88
N ASN A 276 -9.96 19.23 -7.09
CA ASN A 276 -11.08 18.46 -7.61
C ASN A 276 -10.97 17.00 -7.16
N TYR A 277 -12.00 16.51 -6.48
CA TYR A 277 -12.10 15.13 -6.03
C TYR A 277 -13.10 14.36 -6.88
N THR A 278 -12.69 13.16 -7.27
CA THR A 278 -13.58 12.15 -7.84
C THR A 278 -14.23 11.38 -6.71
N ASN A 279 -15.57 11.40 -6.64
CA ASN A 279 -16.34 10.59 -5.70
C ASN A 279 -16.62 9.21 -6.30
N LEU A 280 -15.91 8.20 -5.81
CA LEU A 280 -16.00 6.83 -6.27
C LEU A 280 -16.82 6.00 -5.28
N VAL A 281 -17.84 5.31 -5.79
CA VAL A 281 -18.73 4.48 -4.97
C VAL A 281 -18.79 3.07 -5.52
N LEU A 282 -18.40 2.10 -4.70
CA LEU A 282 -18.69 0.69 -4.96
C LEU A 282 -20.12 0.41 -4.54
N GLN A 283 -20.88 -0.21 -5.42
CA GLN A 283 -22.31 -0.45 -5.23
C GLN A 283 -22.69 -1.88 -5.59
N ILE A 284 -23.71 -2.41 -4.91
CA ILE A 284 -24.36 -3.68 -5.23
C ILE A 284 -25.74 -3.44 -5.81
N SER A 285 -26.13 -4.23 -6.80
CA SER A 285 -27.51 -4.22 -7.30
C SER A 285 -28.47 -4.80 -6.24
N LYS A 286 -29.51 -4.03 -5.91
CA LYS A 286 -30.67 -4.46 -5.12
C LYS A 286 -31.83 -4.89 -6.03
N SER A 287 -31.98 -4.18 -7.15
CA SER A 287 -32.91 -4.47 -8.25
C SER A 287 -32.28 -3.97 -9.56
N THR A 288 -33.02 -4.09 -10.68
CA THR A 288 -32.58 -3.63 -12.01
C THR A 288 -32.06 -2.19 -12.02
N ASP A 289 -32.70 -1.28 -11.28
CA ASP A 289 -32.36 0.15 -11.28
C ASP A 289 -31.93 0.70 -9.91
N SER A 290 -31.96 -0.12 -8.85
CA SER A 290 -31.59 0.29 -7.50
C SER A 290 -30.24 -0.29 -7.11
N TYR A 291 -29.35 0.59 -6.64
CA TYR A 291 -28.01 0.24 -6.18
C TYR A 291 -27.78 0.72 -4.75
N LEU A 292 -27.06 -0.07 -3.96
CA LEU A 292 -26.73 0.23 -2.57
C LEU A 292 -25.21 0.38 -2.42
N PRO A 293 -24.71 1.42 -1.73
CA PRO A 293 -23.28 1.64 -1.59
C PRO A 293 -22.67 0.68 -0.55
N ILE A 294 -21.52 0.11 -0.87
CA ILE A 294 -20.76 -0.80 0.01
C ILE A 294 -19.34 -0.29 0.29
N ALA A 295 -18.89 0.73 -0.45
CA ALA A 295 -17.65 1.45 -0.19
C ALA A 295 -17.70 2.83 -0.86
N ARG A 296 -16.98 3.81 -0.30
CA ARG A 296 -16.90 5.17 -0.84
C ARG A 296 -15.51 5.76 -0.64
N VAL A 297 -14.99 6.38 -1.68
CA VAL A 297 -13.70 7.08 -1.67
C VAL A 297 -13.82 8.44 -2.35
N LEU A 298 -13.27 9.47 -1.71
CA LEU A 298 -12.98 10.75 -2.35
C LEU A 298 -11.50 10.78 -2.72
N PHE A 299 -11.20 10.80 -4.02
CA PHE A 299 -9.83 10.70 -4.52
C PHE A 299 -9.46 11.91 -5.38
N PRO A 300 -8.29 12.55 -5.21
CA PRO A 300 -7.90 13.71 -6.03
C PRO A 300 -7.82 13.32 -7.51
N LYS A 301 -8.50 14.06 -8.37
CA LYS A 301 -8.63 13.76 -9.80
C LYS A 301 -7.30 13.74 -10.56
N THR A 302 -6.33 14.53 -10.10
CA THR A 302 -5.02 14.68 -10.72
C THR A 302 -3.94 13.79 -10.09
N LEU A 303 -4.27 13.04 -9.04
CA LEU A 303 -3.31 12.16 -8.37
C LEU A 303 -3.19 10.85 -9.15
N ASP A 304 -2.02 10.62 -9.76
CA ASP A 304 -1.70 9.37 -10.46
C ASP A 304 -1.07 8.36 -9.49
N ALA A 305 -1.92 7.71 -8.69
CA ALA A 305 -1.47 6.77 -7.66
C ALA A 305 -2.46 5.61 -7.40
N ASP A 306 -2.48 4.66 -8.34
CA ASP A 306 -3.45 3.55 -8.37
C ASP A 306 -3.39 2.63 -7.14
N GLU A 307 -2.21 2.47 -6.54
CA GLU A 307 -2.04 1.68 -5.32
C GLU A 307 -2.77 2.31 -4.13
N PHE A 308 -2.70 3.65 -4.00
CA PHE A 308 -3.40 4.35 -2.93
C PHE A 308 -4.90 4.39 -3.14
N LEU A 309 -5.35 4.50 -4.40
CA LEU A 309 -6.77 4.38 -4.70
C LEU A 309 -7.30 2.99 -4.32
N ARG A 310 -6.60 1.92 -4.71
CA ARG A 310 -6.98 0.55 -4.32
C ARG A 310 -6.96 0.36 -2.82
N LEU A 311 -5.93 0.87 -2.13
CA LEU A 311 -5.84 0.83 -0.67
C LEU A 311 -7.03 1.56 0.00
N ALA A 312 -7.42 2.73 -0.51
CA ALA A 312 -8.57 3.48 -0.01
C ALA A 312 -9.88 2.72 -0.20
N LEU A 313 -10.08 2.13 -1.38
CA LEU A 313 -11.27 1.32 -1.68
C LEU A 313 -11.33 0.06 -0.83
N TYR A 314 -10.21 -0.66 -0.67
CA TYR A 314 -10.14 -1.82 0.22
C TYR A 314 -10.44 -1.42 1.66
N THR A 315 -9.88 -0.31 2.15
CA THR A 315 -10.12 0.18 3.51
C THR A 315 -11.60 0.49 3.73
N SER A 316 -12.24 1.20 2.80
CA SER A 316 -13.67 1.52 2.89
C SER A 316 -14.53 0.25 2.85
N LEU A 317 -14.28 -0.65 1.89
CA LEU A 317 -15.03 -1.89 1.72
C LEU A 317 -14.90 -2.79 2.94
N HIS A 318 -13.68 -2.93 3.45
CA HIS A 318 -13.39 -3.70 4.65
C HIS A 318 -14.12 -3.13 5.87
N SER A 319 -14.16 -1.79 6.03
CA SER A 319 -14.90 -1.17 7.13
C SER A 319 -16.42 -1.34 7.04
N ALA A 320 -16.98 -1.41 5.83
CA ALA A 320 -18.39 -1.73 5.64
C ALA A 320 -18.70 -3.20 6.01
N PHE A 321 -17.74 -4.10 5.77
CA PHE A 321 -17.87 -5.50 6.18
C PHE A 321 -17.64 -5.70 7.69
N TYR A 322 -16.69 -4.98 8.30
CA TYR A 322 -16.46 -4.97 9.75
C TYR A 322 -16.71 -3.56 10.32
N PRO A 323 -17.95 -3.28 10.76
CA PRO A 323 -18.32 -1.97 11.27
C PRO A 323 -17.40 -1.47 12.40
N PRO A 324 -17.25 -0.14 12.56
CA PRO A 324 -17.99 0.92 11.87
C PRO A 324 -17.54 1.15 10.42
N ALA A 325 -18.48 1.55 9.57
CA ALA A 325 -18.22 1.80 8.15
C ALA A 325 -17.69 3.23 7.91
N TYR A 326 -16.72 3.33 7.00
CA TYR A 326 -16.02 4.57 6.70
C TYR A 326 -15.96 4.84 5.19
N ALA A 327 -16.21 6.09 4.81
CA ALA A 327 -15.68 6.64 3.57
C ALA A 327 -14.21 7.04 3.81
N ILE A 328 -13.40 6.93 2.75
CA ILE A 328 -11.98 7.30 2.81
C ILE A 328 -11.75 8.51 1.94
N VAL A 329 -11.17 9.56 2.52
CA VAL A 329 -10.78 10.78 1.82
C VAL A 329 -9.27 10.79 1.68
N VAL A 330 -8.77 10.82 0.45
CA VAL A 330 -7.34 10.83 0.15
C VAL A 330 -6.91 12.25 -0.20
N SER A 331 -5.83 12.75 0.40
CA SER A 331 -5.32 14.10 0.16
C SER A 331 -3.80 14.11 0.08
N LEU A 332 -3.25 15.08 -0.67
CA LEU A 332 -1.82 15.39 -0.65
C LEU A 332 -1.59 16.42 0.46
N SER A 333 -0.60 16.16 1.32
CA SER A 333 -0.07 17.01 2.39
C SER A 333 -1.04 17.47 3.50
N GLU A 334 -2.16 18.13 3.17
CA GLU A 334 -3.13 18.62 4.17
C GLU A 334 -4.45 17.84 4.15
N PRO A 335 -4.96 17.39 5.31
CA PRO A 335 -6.27 16.75 5.38
C PRO A 335 -7.39 17.71 4.96
N MET A 336 -8.32 17.21 4.13
CA MET A 336 -9.61 17.86 3.85
C MET A 336 -10.33 18.19 5.15
#